data_AF-A0A815XY50-F1
#
_entry.id   AF-A0A815XY50-F1
#
_cell.length_a   1.000
_cell.length_b   1.000
_cell.length_c   1.000
_cell.angle_alpha   90.00
_cell.angle_beta   90.00
_cell.angle_gamma   90.00
#
_symmetry.space_group_name_H-M   'P 1'
#
loop_
_entity.id
_entity.type
_entity.pdbx_description
1 polymer ?
#
loop_
_entity_poly.entity_id
_entity_poly.type
_entity_poly.pdbx_seq_one_letter_code
_entity_poly.pdbx_strand_id
1 'polypeptide(L)'
;AHIENQNGTLYSRVYYESTIQRYTLPYVIGHAKVVHSHWFRSALIRAVCYCTSVEDFQQERTYLELTLLINGYSLLFVETHVKHFFNHFHAQTLRFSRSQSAYDNFRQQWFTFV
;
A
#
# COMPACT_ATOMS: atom_id res chain seq x y z
N ALA A 1 8.02 21.73 4.39
CA ALA A 1 9.29 21.65 5.16
C ALA A 1 10.26 22.66 4.56
N HIS A 2 10.95 23.46 5.37
CA HIS A 2 11.96 24.41 4.91
C HIS A 2 13.34 23.91 5.29
N ILE A 3 14.28 23.91 4.36
CA ILE A 3 15.66 23.48 4.57
C ILE A 3 16.57 24.64 4.18
N GLU A 4 17.44 25.05 5.07
CA GLU A 4 18.43 26.11 4.86
C GLU A 4 19.83 25.62 5.22
N ASN A 5 20.84 26.10 4.52
CA ASN A 5 22.24 25.82 4.83
C ASN A 5 22.86 27.08 5.43
N GLN A 6 23.30 27.01 6.69
CA GLN A 6 24.02 28.09 7.35
C GLN A 6 25.42 27.60 7.70
N ASN A 7 26.44 28.21 7.09
CA ASN A 7 27.86 27.91 7.29
C ASN A 7 28.23 26.42 7.12
N GLY A 8 27.67 25.76 6.10
CA GLY A 8 27.94 24.35 5.80
C GLY A 8 27.14 23.36 6.65
N THR A 9 26.30 23.86 7.57
CA THR A 9 25.40 23.05 8.37
C THR A 9 23.98 23.16 7.84
N LEU A 10 23.36 22.02 7.54
CA LEU A 10 21.98 21.96 7.08
C LEU A 10 21.04 22.09 8.28
N TYR A 11 20.17 23.09 8.25
CA TYR A 11 19.08 23.28 9.19
C TYR A 11 17.76 22.96 8.50
N SER A 12 16.91 22.17 9.14
CA SER A 12 15.55 21.94 8.65
C SER A 12 14.54 22.36 9.71
N ARG A 13 13.50 23.07 9.26
CA ARG A 13 12.35 23.43 10.08
C ARG A 13 11.15 22.62 9.58
N VAL A 14 10.76 21.65 10.39
CA VAL A 14 9.57 20.83 10.15
C VAL A 14 8.40 21.49 10.86
N TYR A 15 7.41 21.93 10.09
CA TYR A 15 6.15 22.44 10.63
C TYR A 15 5.39 21.26 11.26
N TYR A 16 5.10 21.35 12.55
CA TYR A 16 4.34 20.34 13.30
C TYR A 16 2.90 20.81 13.46
N GLU A 17 1.98 20.25 12.69
CA GLU A 17 0.55 20.48 12.86
C GLU A 17 0.00 19.51 13.91
N SER A 18 -0.45 20.02 15.06
CA SER A 18 -0.95 19.20 16.17
C SER A 18 -2.32 18.54 15.90
N THR A 19 -3.02 18.95 14.85
CA THR A 19 -4.32 18.39 14.42
C THR A 19 -4.18 17.23 13.43
N ILE A 20 -2.98 17.03 12.84
CA ILE A 20 -2.71 15.88 11.98
C ILE A 20 -2.55 14.64 12.84
N GLN A 21 -3.32 13.59 12.52
CA GLN A 21 -3.26 12.30 13.20
C GLN A 21 -1.81 11.79 13.23
N ARG A 22 -1.27 11.62 14.44
CA ARG A 22 0.08 11.08 14.64
C ARG A 22 0.17 9.74 13.93
N TYR A 23 1.13 9.59 13.02
CA TYR A 23 1.49 8.29 12.45
C TYR A 23 1.76 7.33 13.60
N THR A 24 0.78 6.49 13.90
CA THR A 24 0.86 5.59 15.04
C THR A 24 1.51 4.32 14.54
N LEU A 25 2.66 3.98 15.12
CA LEU A 25 3.39 2.77 14.76
C LEU A 25 2.47 1.55 15.01
N PRO A 26 2.38 0.60 14.05
CA PRO A 26 1.42 -0.51 14.10
C PRO A 26 1.48 -1.37 15.37
N TYR A 27 2.61 -1.31 16.08
CA TYR A 27 2.92 -2.18 17.21
C TYR A 27 2.33 -1.73 18.56
N VAL A 28 1.72 -0.53 18.65
CA VAL A 28 1.27 0.05 19.95
C VAL A 28 -0.25 0.00 20.15
N ILE A 29 -1.04 -0.35 19.12
CA ILE A 29 -2.51 -0.31 19.19
C ILE A 29 -3.06 -1.70 19.53
N GLY A 30 -3.94 -1.79 20.53
CA GLY A 30 -4.67 -3.00 20.96
C GLY A 30 -5.56 -3.68 19.91
N HIS A 31 -5.47 -3.28 18.64
CA HIS A 31 -6.17 -3.85 17.49
C HIS A 31 -5.20 -4.11 16.32
N ALA A 32 -4.09 -4.81 16.59
CA ALA A 32 -3.09 -5.18 15.57
C ALA A 32 -3.74 -5.65 14.25
N LYS A 33 -4.78 -6.50 14.31
CA LYS A 33 -5.48 -7.00 13.11
C LYS A 33 -6.07 -5.89 12.23
N VAL A 34 -6.69 -4.86 12.82
CA VAL A 34 -7.28 -3.74 12.07
C VAL A 34 -6.19 -2.88 11.44
N VAL A 35 -5.14 -2.59 12.21
CA VAL A 35 -4.01 -1.79 11.72
C VAL A 35 -3.27 -2.51 10.59
N HIS A 36 -3.05 -3.81 10.71
CA HIS A 36 -2.41 -4.62 9.67
C HIS A 36 -3.32 -4.83 8.44
N SER A 37 -4.64 -4.88 8.62
CA SER A 37 -5.61 -4.86 7.51
C SER A 37 -5.53 -3.57 6.70
N HIS A 38 -5.54 -2.41 7.38
CA HIS A 38 -5.38 -1.12 6.72
C HIS A 38 -4.01 -0.99 6.06
N TRP A 39 -2.94 -1.40 6.76
CA TRP A 39 -1.59 -1.42 6.20
C TRP A 39 -1.51 -2.26 4.92
N PHE A 40 -2.06 -3.47 4.93
CA PHE A 40 -2.01 -4.35 3.76
C PHE A 40 -2.75 -3.77 2.58
N ARG A 41 -3.95 -3.21 2.81
CA ARG A 41 -4.71 -2.52 1.77
C ARG A 41 -3.93 -1.33 1.20
N SER A 42 -3.34 -0.49 2.05
CA SER A 42 -2.52 0.65 1.63
C SER A 42 -1.27 0.21 0.86
N ALA A 43 -0.64 -0.90 1.27
CA ALA A 43 0.52 -1.47 0.57
C ALA A 43 0.15 -1.94 -0.84
N LEU A 44 -1.00 -2.62 -1.00
CA LEU A 44 -1.51 -3.03 -2.31
C LEU A 44 -1.82 -1.82 -3.21
N ILE A 45 -2.47 -0.78 -2.67
CA ILE A 45 -2.74 0.46 -3.41
C ILE A 45 -1.42 1.11 -3.87
N ARG A 46 -0.44 1.18 -2.97
CA ARG A 46 0.88 1.74 -3.27
C ARG A 46 1.59 0.93 -4.37
N ALA A 47 1.47 -0.39 -4.37
CA ALA A 47 2.02 -1.24 -5.41
C ALA A 47 1.44 -0.90 -6.79
N VAL A 48 0.13 -0.66 -6.91
CA VAL A 48 -0.50 -0.23 -8.17
C VAL A 48 0.06 1.10 -8.68
N CYS A 49 0.37 2.02 -7.75
CA CYS A 49 0.91 3.33 -8.11
C CYS A 49 2.32 3.22 -8.68
N TYR A 50 3.21 2.45 -8.03
CA TYR A 50 4.63 2.38 -8.40
C TYR A 50 4.96 1.32 -9.46
N CYS A 51 4.26 0.18 -9.48
CA CYS A 51 4.54 -0.90 -10.43
C CYS A 51 4.04 -0.52 -11.82
N THR A 52 4.97 -0.40 -12.78
CA THR A 52 4.63 -0.07 -14.17
C THR A 52 4.17 -1.28 -14.97
N SER A 53 4.73 -2.45 -14.69
CA SER A 53 4.31 -3.70 -15.32
C SER A 53 3.36 -4.50 -14.42
N VAL A 54 2.51 -5.32 -15.04
CA VAL A 54 1.66 -6.27 -14.31
C VAL A 54 2.51 -7.32 -13.61
N GLU A 55 3.63 -7.75 -14.20
CA GLU A 55 4.59 -8.65 -13.57
C GLU A 55 5.16 -8.08 -12.26
N ASP A 56 5.63 -6.82 -12.26
CA ASP A 56 6.16 -6.18 -11.05
C ASP A 56 5.09 -6.09 -9.97
N PHE A 57 3.86 -5.76 -10.35
CA PHE A 57 2.73 -5.71 -9.42
C PHE A 57 2.42 -7.08 -8.84
N GLN A 58 2.42 -8.14 -9.64
CA GLN A 58 2.17 -9.50 -9.16
C GLN A 58 3.28 -9.97 -8.23
N GLN A 59 4.53 -9.65 -8.53
CA GLN A 59 5.67 -9.95 -7.66
C GLN A 59 5.56 -9.22 -6.32
N GLU A 60 5.27 -7.93 -6.33
CA GLU A 60 5.07 -7.14 -5.11
C GLU A 60 3.86 -7.66 -4.30
N ARG A 61 2.76 -8.01 -4.98
CA ARG A 61 1.59 -8.61 -4.34
C ARG A 61 1.96 -9.90 -3.62
N THR A 62 2.65 -10.82 -4.30
CA THR A 62 3.11 -12.08 -3.69
C THR A 62 4.06 -11.84 -2.52
N TYR A 63 4.97 -10.87 -2.63
CA TYR A 63 5.86 -10.49 -1.55
C TYR A 63 5.10 -9.99 -0.31
N LEU A 64 4.07 -9.14 -0.50
CA LEU A 64 3.23 -8.64 0.60
C LEU A 64 2.40 -9.76 1.24
N GLU A 65 1.83 -10.66 0.44
CA GLU A 65 1.09 -11.83 0.91
C GLU A 65 2.00 -12.74 1.77
N LEU A 66 3.19 -13.08 1.27
CA LEU A 66 4.18 -13.88 2.00
C LEU A 66 4.62 -13.20 3.29
N THR A 67 4.83 -11.88 3.27
CA THR A 67 5.19 -11.10 4.46
C THR A 67 4.13 -11.27 5.55
N LEU A 68 2.85 -11.19 5.22
CA LEU A 68 1.78 -11.43 6.20
C LEU A 68 1.77 -12.87 6.70
N LEU A 69 1.92 -13.86 5.82
CA LEU A 69 1.95 -15.27 6.23
C LEU A 69 3.11 -15.55 7.21
N ILE A 70 4.30 -15.03 6.92
CA ILE A 70 5.49 -15.17 7.78
C ILE A 70 5.28 -14.48 9.14
N ASN A 71 4.53 -13.37 9.18
CA ASN A 71 4.16 -12.68 10.42
C ASN A 71 3.02 -13.39 11.20
N GLY A 72 2.62 -14.60 10.81
CA GLY A 72 1.65 -15.43 11.53
C GLY A 72 0.19 -15.16 11.20
N TYR A 73 -0.10 -14.42 10.12
CA TYR A 73 -1.47 -14.25 9.65
C TYR A 73 -1.97 -15.50 8.93
N SER A 74 -3.27 -15.80 9.07
CA SER A 74 -3.88 -16.95 8.40
C SER A 74 -4.00 -16.71 6.89
N LEU A 75 -3.90 -17.78 6.10
CA LEU A 75 -4.13 -17.72 4.66
C LEU A 75 -5.52 -17.13 4.33
N LEU A 76 -6.55 -17.54 5.09
CA LEU A 76 -7.91 -17.02 4.92
C LEU A 76 -7.98 -15.50 5.09
N PHE A 77 -7.23 -14.94 6.05
CA PHE A 77 -7.15 -13.50 6.25
C PHE A 77 -6.57 -12.82 5.02
N VAL A 78 -5.43 -13.30 4.52
CA VAL A 78 -4.75 -12.73 3.35
C VAL A 78 -5.64 -12.80 2.12
N GLU A 79 -6.17 -13.99 1.80
CA GLU A 79 -7.03 -14.20 0.63
C GLU A 79 -8.29 -13.33 0.65
N THR A 80 -8.90 -13.17 1.82
CA THR A 80 -10.09 -12.33 2.00
C THR A 80 -9.78 -10.88 1.70
N HIS A 81 -8.64 -10.37 2.17
CA HIS A 81 -8.23 -8.98 1.92
C HIS A 81 -7.84 -8.74 0.45
N VAL A 82 -7.11 -9.68 -0.17
CA VAL A 82 -6.77 -9.61 -1.60
C VAL A 82 -8.05 -9.64 -2.45
N LYS A 83 -9.00 -10.53 -2.12
CA LYS A 83 -10.29 -10.61 -2.81
C LYS A 83 -11.08 -9.31 -2.64
N HIS A 84 -11.13 -8.75 -1.42
CA HIS A 84 -11.79 -7.47 -1.17
C HIS A 84 -11.16 -6.33 -1.96
N PHE A 85 -9.82 -6.30 -2.06
CA PHE A 85 -9.11 -5.30 -2.85
C PHE A 85 -9.54 -5.35 -4.32
N PHE A 86 -9.45 -6.51 -4.98
CA PHE A 86 -9.84 -6.63 -6.39
C PHE A 86 -11.34 -6.41 -6.61
N ASN A 87 -12.19 -6.82 -5.67
CA ASN A 87 -13.62 -6.55 -5.74
C ASN A 87 -13.95 -5.06 -5.64
N HIS A 88 -13.26 -4.33 -4.77
CA HIS A 88 -13.46 -2.90 -4.58
C HIS A 88 -13.15 -2.10 -5.84
N PHE A 89 -12.18 -2.55 -6.63
CA PHE A 89 -11.78 -1.90 -7.88
C PHE A 89 -12.35 -2.57 -9.15
N HIS A 90 -13.31 -3.49 -9.01
CA HIS A 90 -13.90 -4.20 -10.16
C HIS A 90 -12.86 -4.89 -11.07
N ALA A 91 -11.75 -5.35 -10.47
CA ALA A 91 -10.56 -5.84 -11.17
C ALA A 91 -10.32 -7.33 -10.92
N GLN A 92 -11.37 -8.17 -10.82
CA GLN A 92 -11.22 -9.59 -10.47
C GLN A 92 -10.38 -10.38 -11.49
N THR A 93 -10.43 -9.98 -12.76
CA THR A 93 -9.71 -10.63 -13.84
C THR A 93 -8.19 -10.48 -13.69
N LEU A 94 -7.72 -9.36 -13.12
CA LEU A 94 -6.30 -9.09 -12.86
C LEU A 94 -5.72 -9.93 -11.71
N ARG A 95 -6.57 -10.59 -10.92
CA ARG A 95 -6.09 -11.53 -9.91
C ARG A 95 -5.30 -12.68 -10.55
N PHE A 96 -5.77 -13.15 -11.71
CA PHE A 96 -5.22 -14.31 -12.40
C PHE A 96 -4.59 -13.98 -13.76
N SER A 97 -4.87 -12.81 -14.33
CA SER A 97 -4.31 -12.41 -15.62
C SER A 97 -2.99 -11.67 -15.46
N ARG A 98 -2.08 -11.94 -16.40
CA ARG A 98 -0.83 -11.17 -16.63
C ARG A 98 -0.97 -10.27 -17.86
N SER A 99 -2.19 -9.78 -18.11
CA SER A 99 -2.43 -8.91 -19.25
C SER A 99 -2.03 -7.48 -18.87
N GLN A 100 -0.96 -6.99 -19.48
CA GLN A 100 -0.48 -5.62 -19.27
C GLN A 100 -1.56 -4.59 -19.62
N SER A 101 -2.30 -4.79 -20.73
CA SER A 101 -3.36 -3.86 -21.14
C SER A 101 -4.52 -3.79 -20.13
N ALA A 102 -4.90 -4.92 -19.51
CA ALA A 102 -5.90 -4.91 -18.46
C ALA A 102 -5.38 -4.17 -17.21
N TYR A 103 -4.09 -4.29 -16.90
CA TYR A 103 -3.46 -3.64 -15.76
C TYR A 103 -3.33 -2.13 -15.98
N ASP A 104 -2.98 -1.69 -17.19
CA ASP A 104 -2.91 -0.26 -17.54
C ASP A 104 -4.29 0.41 -17.42
N ASN A 105 -5.35 -0.25 -17.89
CA ASN A 105 -6.72 0.24 -17.73
C ASN A 105 -7.10 0.39 -16.24
N PHE A 106 -6.74 -0.60 -15.42
CA PHE A 106 -6.96 -0.54 -13.97
C PHE A 106 -6.17 0.60 -13.31
N ARG A 107 -4.90 0.82 -13.70
CA ARG A 107 -4.10 1.95 -13.20
C ARG A 107 -4.68 3.29 -13.62
N GLN A 108 -5.16 3.43 -14.85
CA GLN A 108 -5.82 4.65 -15.31
C GLN A 108 -7.08 4.95 -14.51
N GLN A 109 -7.93 3.93 -14.27
CA GLN A 109 -9.11 4.08 -13.41
C GLN A 109 -8.72 4.53 -12.00
N TRP A 110 -7.64 3.98 -11.44
CA TRP A 110 -7.12 4.39 -10.13
C TRP A 110 -6.69 5.87 -10.11
N PHE A 111 -5.87 6.31 -11.07
CA PHE A 111 -5.42 7.71 -11.14
C PHE A 111 -6.54 8.71 -11.43
N THR A 112 -7.68 8.27 -11.95
CA THR A 112 -8.85 9.13 -12.19
C THR A 112 -9.71 9.27 -10.93
N PHE A 113 -9.58 8.35 -9.97
CA PHE A 113 -10.39 8.31 -8.74
C PHE A 113 -9.76 9.06 -7.56
N VAL A 114 -8.47 9.41 -7.66
CA VAL A 114 -7.68 10.16 -6.67
C VAL A 114 -7.55 11.61 -7.10
#